data_AF-A0A969P486-F1
#
_entry.id   AF-A0A969P486-F1
#
_cell.length_a   1.000
_cell.length_b   1.000
_cell.length_c   1.000
_cell.angle_alpha   90.00
_cell.angle_beta   90.00
_cell.angle_gamma   90.00
#
_symmetry.space_group_name_H-M   'P 1'
#
loop_
_entity.id
_entity.type
_entity.pdbx_description
1 polymer ?
#
loop_
_entity_poly.entity_id
_entity_poly.type
_entity_poly.pdbx_seq_one_letter_code
_entity_poly.pdbx_strand_id
1 'polypeptide(L)'
;MKREPSTDFFANLLLPLALIGGLVLLLSLNTGQTETERVLSSPLELWIKPVVGYLSAGAEIAAAIVIGSAVVRALVVYLYRFLSHSRQHRDATESVRLQLGRALTLGLEFTVASDILRTTVAPTRQDILNLGAIVLLRTLLNYFLEREIQQGEQNRLTRRTNEPETFQPKEPY
;
A
#
# COMPACT_ATOMS: atom_id res chain seq x y z
N MET A 1 7.15 35.16 13.59
CA MET A 1 7.82 34.19 12.69
C MET A 1 6.84 33.09 12.34
N LYS A 2 6.32 33.12 11.10
CA LYS A 2 5.43 32.09 10.53
C LYS A 2 6.28 30.83 10.30
N ARG A 3 5.99 29.73 10.99
CA ARG A 3 6.59 28.43 10.65
C ARG A 3 5.88 27.93 9.41
N GLU A 4 6.62 27.76 8.32
CA GLU A 4 6.07 27.21 7.09
C GLU A 4 5.79 25.72 7.28
N PRO A 5 4.56 25.22 7.02
CA PRO A 5 4.18 23.81 7.22
C PRO A 5 4.73 22.86 6.14
N SER A 6 5.60 23.36 5.26
CA SER A 6 6.14 22.66 4.09
C SER A 6 7.44 21.87 4.38
N THR A 7 8.22 22.23 5.41
CA THR A 7 9.48 21.52 5.71
C THR A 7 9.28 20.13 6.28
N ASP A 8 8.22 19.92 7.06
CA ASP A 8 7.90 18.61 7.65
C ASP A 8 7.42 17.61 6.59
N PHE A 9 6.73 18.12 5.54
CA PHE A 9 6.32 17.36 4.37
C PHE A 9 7.52 16.79 3.61
N PHE A 10 8.51 17.63 3.31
CA PHE A 10 9.71 17.19 2.62
C PHE A 10 10.53 16.29 3.52
N ALA A 11 10.73 16.60 4.80
CA ALA A 11 11.50 15.72 5.68
C ALA A 11 10.88 14.32 5.83
N ASN A 12 9.57 14.20 6.05
CA ASN A 12 8.92 12.90 6.29
C ASN A 12 8.83 12.00 5.05
N LEU A 13 8.76 12.58 3.85
CA LEU A 13 8.72 11.82 2.61
C LEU A 13 10.11 11.64 1.99
N LEU A 14 10.91 12.70 1.96
CA LEU A 14 12.18 12.76 1.26
C LEU A 14 13.27 12.03 2.04
N LEU A 15 13.19 11.95 3.37
CA LEU A 15 14.16 11.22 4.19
C LEU A 15 14.09 9.70 3.97
N PRO A 16 12.94 8.99 4.07
CA PRO A 16 12.88 7.57 3.73
C PRO A 16 13.16 7.33 2.24
N LEU A 17 12.69 8.20 1.33
CA LEU A 17 12.93 8.06 -0.10
C LEU A 17 14.42 8.22 -0.47
N ALA A 18 15.11 9.19 0.13
CA ALA A 18 16.55 9.41 -0.07
C ALA A 18 17.38 8.31 0.60
N LEU A 19 16.90 7.75 1.71
CA LEU A 19 17.56 6.64 2.39
C LEU A 19 17.41 5.33 1.58
N ILE A 20 16.21 5.04 1.06
CA ILE A 20 15.97 3.91 0.15
C ILE A 20 16.73 4.10 -1.16
N GLY A 21 16.61 5.26 -1.80
CA GLY A 21 17.31 5.57 -3.05
C GLY A 21 18.82 5.55 -2.88
N GLY A 22 19.33 6.10 -1.78
CA GLY A 22 20.74 6.07 -1.40
C GLY A 22 21.23 4.66 -1.12
N LEU A 23 20.45 3.83 -0.43
CA LEU A 23 20.78 2.42 -0.18
C LEU A 23 20.79 1.60 -1.48
N VAL A 24 19.77 1.78 -2.33
CA VAL A 24 19.69 1.14 -3.66
C VAL A 24 20.86 1.57 -4.54
N LEU A 25 21.22 2.87 -4.53
CA LEU A 25 22.36 3.41 -5.27
C LEU A 25 23.69 2.88 -4.71
N LEU A 26 23.84 2.82 -3.38
CA LEU A 26 25.02 2.28 -2.70
C LEU A 26 25.19 0.79 -3.07
N LEU A 27 24.11 0.00 -3.00
CA LEU A 27 24.13 -1.39 -3.45
C LEU A 27 24.41 -1.51 -4.95
N SER A 28 23.87 -0.63 -5.79
CA SER A 28 24.14 -0.63 -7.23
C SER A 28 25.60 -0.31 -7.57
N LEU A 29 26.26 0.56 -6.80
CA LEU A 29 27.63 1.00 -7.04
C LEU A 29 28.68 0.09 -6.35
N ASN A 30 28.36 -0.47 -5.18
CA ASN A 30 29.27 -1.30 -4.39
C ASN A 30 29.30 -2.78 -4.82
N THR A 31 28.35 -3.25 -5.62
CA THR A 31 28.33 -4.66 -6.05
C THR A 31 29.25 -4.91 -7.27
N GLY A 32 30.46 -4.37 -7.21
CA GLY A 32 31.60 -4.78 -8.02
C GLY A 32 32.45 -5.74 -7.19
N GLN A 33 32.29 -7.05 -7.44
CA GLN A 33 32.99 -8.16 -6.80
C GLN A 33 32.58 -8.45 -5.34
N THR A 34 31.55 -9.26 -5.17
CA THR A 34 31.66 -10.37 -4.21
C THR A 34 32.16 -11.55 -5.02
N GLU A 35 33.33 -12.07 -4.65
CA GLU A 35 33.96 -13.22 -5.26
C GLU A 35 32.93 -14.33 -5.51
N THR A 36 32.68 -14.64 -6.77
CA THR A 36 31.97 -15.83 -7.26
C THR A 36 32.75 -17.13 -6.95
N GLU A 37 33.67 -17.09 -5.98
CA GLU A 37 34.53 -18.20 -5.62
C GLU A 37 34.59 -18.30 -4.09
N ARG A 38 34.08 -19.42 -3.55
CA ARG A 38 34.14 -19.89 -2.13
C ARG A 38 32.96 -19.66 -1.19
N VAL A 39 31.71 -19.71 -1.69
CA VAL A 39 30.63 -20.35 -0.91
C VAL A 39 30.13 -21.54 -1.72
N LEU A 40 30.77 -22.68 -1.45
CA LEU A 40 30.48 -23.99 -2.01
C LEU A 40 28.99 -24.32 -1.87
N SER A 41 28.35 -24.69 -2.98
CA SER A 41 27.57 -25.94 -3.09
C SER A 41 26.85 -26.43 -1.83
N SER A 42 26.09 -25.58 -1.12
CA SER A 42 25.31 -26.08 0.01
C SER A 42 24.14 -26.88 -0.58
N PRO A 43 23.94 -28.17 -0.22
CA PRO A 43 22.81 -28.95 -0.72
C PRO A 43 21.47 -28.24 -0.50
N LEU A 44 21.41 -27.37 0.50
CA LEU A 44 20.24 -26.60 0.90
C LEU A 44 19.83 -25.54 -0.13
N GLU A 45 20.76 -24.88 -0.85
CA GLU A 45 20.39 -23.89 -1.88
C GLU A 45 19.56 -24.49 -3.02
N LEU A 46 19.83 -25.75 -3.36
CA LEU A 46 19.12 -26.48 -4.41
C LEU A 46 17.65 -26.71 -4.04
N TRP A 47 17.35 -26.81 -2.75
CA TRP A 47 15.99 -26.98 -2.23
C TRP A 47 15.31 -25.66 -1.87
N ILE A 48 16.06 -24.65 -1.42
CA ILE A 48 15.49 -23.36 -1.00
C ILE A 48 14.94 -22.58 -2.20
N LYS A 49 15.65 -22.51 -3.33
CA LYS A 49 15.21 -21.79 -4.53
C LYS A 49 13.83 -22.24 -5.05
N PRO A 50 13.58 -23.53 -5.32
CA PRO A 50 12.27 -23.97 -5.78
C PRO A 50 11.19 -23.81 -4.70
N VAL A 51 11.48 -24.09 -3.43
CA VAL A 51 10.52 -23.93 -2.33
C VAL A 51 10.06 -22.49 -2.23
N VAL A 52 10.99 -21.53 -2.23
CA VAL A 52 10.66 -20.11 -2.17
C VAL A 52 9.94 -19.65 -3.43
N GLY A 53 10.30 -20.19 -4.61
CA GLY A 53 9.55 -19.97 -5.84
C GLY A 53 8.07 -20.39 -5.72
N TYR A 54 7.80 -21.58 -5.15
CA TYR A 54 6.42 -22.04 -4.93
C TYR A 54 5.67 -21.20 -3.89
N LEU A 55 6.33 -20.81 -2.80
CA LEU A 55 5.70 -19.97 -1.77
C LEU A 55 5.37 -18.57 -2.29
N SER A 56 6.29 -17.97 -3.05
CA SER A 56 6.10 -16.68 -3.73
C SER A 56 4.96 -16.75 -4.73
N ALA A 57 4.93 -17.76 -5.60
CA ALA A 57 3.83 -17.98 -6.54
C ALA A 57 2.49 -18.19 -5.81
N GLY A 58 2.49 -18.94 -4.70
CA GLY A 58 1.30 -19.12 -3.87
C GLY A 58 0.76 -17.81 -3.30
N ALA A 59 1.64 -16.93 -2.83
CA ALA A 59 1.26 -15.60 -2.35
C ALA A 59 0.69 -14.72 -3.47
N GLU A 60 1.31 -14.72 -4.66
CA GLU A 60 0.78 -14.00 -5.84
C GLU A 60 -0.61 -14.50 -6.26
N ILE A 61 -0.81 -15.82 -6.27
CA ILE A 61 -2.10 -16.43 -6.59
C ILE A 61 -3.16 -16.04 -5.54
N ALA A 62 -2.81 -16.08 -4.25
CA ALA A 62 -3.71 -15.64 -3.18
C ALA A 62 -4.10 -14.17 -3.35
N ALA A 63 -3.14 -13.29 -3.66
CA ALA A 63 -3.41 -11.89 -3.96
C ALA A 63 -4.39 -11.75 -5.14
N ALA A 64 -4.13 -12.44 -6.24
CA ALA A 64 -4.96 -12.39 -7.44
C ALA A 64 -6.40 -12.87 -7.17
N ILE A 65 -6.57 -13.92 -6.36
CA ILE A 65 -7.89 -14.44 -5.98
C ILE A 65 -8.64 -13.44 -5.10
N VAL A 66 -7.99 -12.90 -4.06
CA VAL A 66 -8.61 -11.94 -3.13
C VAL A 66 -9.03 -10.68 -3.86
N ILE A 67 -8.13 -10.09 -4.64
CA ILE A 67 -8.40 -8.87 -5.40
C ILE A 67 -9.44 -9.15 -6.49
N GLY A 68 -9.25 -10.19 -7.28
CA GLY A 68 -10.12 -10.54 -8.40
C GLY A 68 -11.56 -10.79 -7.96
N SER A 69 -11.76 -11.59 -6.90
CA SER A 69 -13.09 -11.86 -6.36
C SER A 69 -13.77 -10.59 -5.82
N ALA A 70 -13.03 -9.71 -5.15
CA ALA A 70 -13.56 -8.44 -4.65
C ALA A 70 -13.96 -7.49 -5.78
N VAL A 71 -13.14 -7.40 -6.84
CA VAL A 71 -13.42 -6.59 -8.03
C VAL A 71 -14.67 -7.10 -8.74
N VAL A 72 -14.76 -8.41 -8.99
CA VAL A 72 -15.93 -9.02 -9.64
C VAL A 72 -17.19 -8.74 -8.82
N ARG A 73 -17.16 -8.97 -7.51
CA ARG A 73 -18.30 -8.70 -6.63
C ARG A 73 -18.70 -7.22 -6.64
N ALA A 74 -17.72 -6.32 -6.56
CA ALA A 74 -17.96 -4.88 -6.60
C ALA A 74 -18.63 -4.45 -7.92
N LEU A 75 -18.14 -4.96 -9.05
CA LEU A 75 -18.69 -4.69 -10.37
C LEU A 75 -20.12 -5.20 -10.52
N VAL A 76 -20.37 -6.44 -10.08
CA VAL A 76 -21.71 -7.05 -10.11
C VAL A 76 -22.70 -6.23 -9.30
N VAL A 77 -22.36 -5.87 -8.05
CA VAL A 77 -23.24 -5.06 -7.18
C VAL A 77 -23.47 -3.66 -7.78
N TYR A 78 -22.43 -3.05 -8.34
CA TYR A 78 -22.53 -1.74 -8.98
C TYR A 78 -23.47 -1.77 -10.19
N LEU A 79 -23.31 -2.76 -11.08
CA LEU A 79 -24.11 -2.87 -12.30
C LEU A 79 -25.58 -3.19 -12.01
N TYR A 80 -25.85 -4.14 -11.09
CA TYR A 80 -27.22 -4.45 -10.68
C TYR A 80 -27.95 -3.22 -10.12
N ARG A 81 -27.27 -2.39 -9.33
CA ARG A 81 -27.86 -1.18 -8.75
C ARG A 81 -27.99 -0.03 -9.74
N PHE A 82 -27.06 0.08 -10.68
CA PHE A 82 -27.17 1.06 -11.76
C PHE A 82 -28.42 0.79 -12.63
N LEU A 83 -28.72 -0.48 -12.89
CA LEU A 83 -29.91 -0.88 -13.66
C LEU A 83 -31.21 -0.80 -12.83
N SER A 84 -31.14 -1.11 -11.54
CA SER A 84 -32.29 -1.03 -10.63
C SER A 84 -32.39 0.39 -10.06
N HIS A 85 -33.21 1.25 -10.69
CA HIS A 85 -33.44 2.70 -10.50
C HIS A 85 -33.78 3.21 -9.06
N SER A 86 -33.22 2.62 -8.01
CA SER A 86 -33.59 2.84 -6.60
C SER A 86 -32.77 3.94 -5.96
N ARG A 87 -33.43 4.98 -5.43
CA ARG A 87 -32.84 6.24 -4.95
C ARG A 87 -31.95 6.13 -3.69
N GLN A 88 -31.71 4.94 -3.15
CA GLN A 88 -30.85 4.70 -1.97
C GLN A 88 -29.37 4.51 -2.36
N HIS A 89 -28.77 5.46 -3.08
CA HIS A 89 -27.46 5.30 -3.73
C HIS A 89 -26.23 5.50 -2.82
N ARG A 90 -26.35 6.23 -1.70
CA ARG A 90 -25.17 6.71 -0.95
C ARG A 90 -24.56 5.65 -0.03
N ASP A 91 -25.29 5.15 0.96
CA ASP A 91 -24.73 4.23 1.98
C ASP A 91 -24.27 2.89 1.37
N ALA A 92 -24.97 2.47 0.33
CA ALA A 92 -24.76 1.19 -0.30
C ALA A 92 -23.47 1.17 -1.17
N THR A 93 -23.07 2.32 -1.73
CA THR A 93 -21.81 2.48 -2.49
C THR A 93 -20.60 2.54 -1.56
N GLU A 94 -20.75 3.17 -0.39
CA GLU A 94 -19.70 3.23 0.63
C GLU A 94 -19.31 1.82 1.12
N SER A 95 -20.30 0.96 1.37
CA SER A 95 -20.05 -0.42 1.79
C SER A 95 -19.25 -1.25 0.76
N VAL A 96 -19.45 -1.01 -0.53
CA VAL A 96 -18.73 -1.70 -1.61
C VAL A 96 -17.29 -1.18 -1.69
N ARG A 97 -17.10 0.14 -1.59
CA ARG A 97 -15.77 0.76 -1.56
C ARG A 97 -14.93 0.27 -0.37
N LEU A 98 -15.52 0.20 0.82
CA LEU A 98 -14.83 -0.30 2.02
C LEU A 98 -14.40 -1.76 1.87
N GLN A 99 -15.27 -2.61 1.34
CA GLN A 99 -14.95 -4.04 1.12
C GLN A 99 -13.86 -4.22 0.06
N LEU A 100 -13.93 -3.46 -1.04
CA LEU A 100 -12.90 -3.46 -2.07
C LEU A 100 -11.56 -2.97 -1.53
N GLY A 101 -11.56 -1.87 -0.76
CA GLY A 101 -10.36 -1.32 -0.12
C GLY A 101 -9.67 -2.34 0.78
N ARG A 102 -10.44 -3.04 1.64
CA ARG A 102 -9.88 -4.11 2.51
C ARG A 102 -9.26 -5.25 1.71
N ALA A 103 -9.91 -5.68 0.63
CA ALA A 103 -9.37 -6.75 -0.23
C ALA A 103 -8.10 -6.32 -0.97
N LEU A 104 -8.04 -5.06 -1.43
CA LEU A 104 -6.84 -4.50 -2.06
C LEU A 104 -5.67 -4.41 -1.08
N THR A 105 -5.91 -3.95 0.16
CA THR A 105 -4.88 -3.93 1.21
C THR A 105 -4.35 -5.32 1.48
N LEU A 106 -5.23 -6.30 1.67
CA LEU A 106 -4.82 -7.69 1.91
C LEU A 106 -4.05 -8.30 0.72
N GLY A 107 -4.52 -8.05 -0.51
CA GLY A 107 -3.81 -8.50 -1.71
C GLY A 107 -2.41 -7.91 -1.82
N LEU A 108 -2.25 -6.64 -1.45
CA LEU A 108 -0.96 -5.96 -1.43
C LEU A 108 0.01 -6.56 -0.39
N GLU A 109 -0.49 -7.01 0.76
CA GLU A 109 0.33 -7.68 1.77
C GLU A 109 0.90 -9.01 1.23
N PHE A 110 0.10 -9.77 0.49
CA PHE A 110 0.56 -10.99 -0.16
C PHE A 110 1.60 -10.73 -1.25
N THR A 111 1.43 -9.70 -2.08
CA THR A 111 2.43 -9.37 -3.10
C THR A 111 3.75 -8.93 -2.47
N VAL A 112 3.70 -8.13 -1.39
CA VAL A 112 4.92 -7.75 -0.65
C VAL A 112 5.60 -8.97 -0.04
N ALA A 113 4.83 -9.91 0.54
CA ALA A 113 5.40 -11.14 1.07
C ALA A 113 6.11 -11.96 -0.02
N SER A 114 5.51 -12.05 -1.22
CA SER A 114 6.14 -12.69 -2.39
C SER A 114 7.48 -12.02 -2.75
N ASP A 115 7.53 -10.70 -2.76
CA ASP A 115 8.73 -9.93 -3.13
C ASP A 115 9.87 -10.07 -2.09
N ILE A 116 9.53 -10.08 -0.80
CA ILE A 116 10.48 -10.35 0.29
C ILE A 116 11.05 -11.77 0.16
N LEU A 117 10.20 -12.75 -0.14
CA LEU A 117 10.63 -14.14 -0.30
C LEU A 117 11.62 -14.27 -1.47
N ARG A 118 11.31 -13.72 -2.65
CA ARG A 118 12.20 -13.78 -3.83
C ARG A 118 13.56 -13.16 -3.57
N THR A 119 13.59 -11.99 -2.94
CA THR A 119 14.83 -11.23 -2.70
C THR A 119 15.75 -11.87 -1.66
N THR A 120 15.20 -12.73 -0.80
CA THR A 120 15.97 -13.43 0.23
C THR A 120 16.87 -14.55 -0.34
N VAL A 121 16.55 -15.13 -1.50
CA VAL A 121 17.21 -16.37 -1.98
C VAL A 121 18.19 -16.16 -3.13
N ALA A 122 18.01 -15.12 -3.93
CA ALA A 122 18.96 -14.79 -5.00
C ALA A 122 18.85 -13.29 -5.34
N PRO A 123 19.53 -12.40 -4.59
CA PRO A 123 19.52 -10.99 -4.90
C PRO A 123 20.33 -10.72 -6.19
N THR A 124 19.67 -10.69 -7.36
CA THR A 124 20.30 -10.15 -8.56
C THR A 124 20.23 -8.62 -8.56
N ARG A 125 21.05 -7.95 -9.38
CA ARG A 125 20.95 -6.49 -9.56
C ARG A 125 19.54 -6.06 -9.99
N GLN A 126 18.88 -6.86 -10.82
CA GLN A 126 17.50 -6.60 -11.25
C GLN A 126 16.50 -6.79 -10.08
N ASP A 127 16.72 -7.79 -9.23
CA ASP A 127 15.85 -8.05 -8.07
C ASP A 127 15.98 -6.97 -6.99
N ILE A 128 17.19 -6.46 -6.75
CA ILE A 128 17.42 -5.33 -5.84
C ILE A 128 16.71 -4.07 -6.35
N LEU A 129 16.78 -3.80 -7.66
CA LEU A 129 16.09 -2.67 -8.28
C LEU A 129 14.56 -2.84 -8.23
N ASN A 130 14.05 -4.04 -8.51
CA ASN A 130 12.62 -4.35 -8.41
C ASN A 130 12.13 -4.15 -6.98
N LEU A 131 12.84 -4.69 -5.98
CA LEU A 131 12.51 -4.49 -4.56
C LEU A 131 12.54 -3.01 -4.19
N GLY A 132 13.56 -2.27 -4.63
CA GLY A 132 13.66 -0.83 -4.45
C GLY A 132 12.45 -0.08 -5.02
N ALA A 133 12.02 -0.44 -6.23
CA ALA A 133 10.85 0.14 -6.87
C ALA A 133 9.54 -0.18 -6.14
N ILE A 134 9.36 -1.43 -5.69
CA ILE A 134 8.18 -1.86 -4.92
C ILE A 134 8.09 -1.14 -3.58
N VAL A 135 9.19 -1.06 -2.84
CA VAL A 135 9.24 -0.36 -1.54
C VAL A 135 8.94 1.12 -1.74
N LEU A 136 9.53 1.75 -2.76
CA LEU A 136 9.28 3.15 -3.12
C LEU A 136 7.81 3.39 -3.45
N LEU A 137 7.20 2.54 -4.28
CA LEU A 137 5.79 2.61 -4.62
C LEU A 137 4.91 2.50 -3.37
N ARG A 138 5.22 1.57 -2.46
CA ARG A 138 4.47 1.40 -1.20
C ARG A 138 4.57 2.63 -0.31
N THR A 139 5.77 3.21 -0.18
CA THR A 139 5.98 4.45 0.58
C THR A 139 5.16 5.60 -0.01
N LEU A 140 5.17 5.76 -1.34
CA LEU A 140 4.40 6.79 -2.02
C LEU A 140 2.89 6.60 -1.83
N LEU A 141 2.38 5.38 -1.99
CA LEU A 141 0.94 5.10 -1.81
C LEU A 141 0.47 5.32 -0.37
N ASN A 142 1.20 4.77 0.62
CA ASN A 142 0.87 5.00 2.03
C ASN A 142 0.90 6.49 2.37
N TYR A 143 1.88 7.22 1.82
CA TYR A 143 2.00 8.65 2.01
C TYR A 143 0.78 9.42 1.46
N PHE A 144 0.37 9.13 0.21
CA PHE A 144 -0.80 9.79 -0.38
C PHE A 144 -2.09 9.49 0.37
N LEU A 145 -2.25 8.23 0.81
CA LEU A 145 -3.45 7.81 1.54
C LEU A 145 -3.55 8.50 2.90
N GLU A 146 -2.46 8.55 3.67
CA GLU A 146 -2.38 9.24 4.95
C GLU A 146 -2.73 10.73 4.79
N ARG A 147 -2.21 11.36 3.73
CA ARG A 147 -2.51 12.77 3.43
C ARG A 147 -3.98 13.00 3.11
N GLU A 148 -4.61 12.13 2.32
CA GLU A 148 -6.03 12.26 1.96
C GLU A 148 -6.93 12.12 3.20
N ILE A 149 -6.58 11.19 4.10
CA ILE A 149 -7.28 11.00 5.38
C ILE A 149 -7.18 12.28 6.25
N GLN A 150 -5.98 12.80 6.44
CA GLN A 150 -5.75 14.01 7.25
C GLN A 150 -6.51 15.24 6.70
N GLN A 151 -6.58 15.39 5.39
CA GLN A 151 -7.37 16.46 4.74
C GLN A 151 -8.87 16.28 4.97
N GLY A 152 -9.37 15.04 4.90
CA GLY A 152 -10.76 14.71 5.20
C GLY A 152 -11.13 15.02 6.65
N GLU A 153 -10.25 14.72 7.60
CA GLU A 153 -10.45 15.01 9.03
C GLU A 153 -10.44 16.51 9.34
N GLN A 154 -9.49 17.27 8.78
CA GLN A 154 -9.45 18.73 8.93
C GLN A 154 -10.70 19.41 8.39
N ASN A 155 -11.23 18.95 7.25
CA ASN A 155 -12.49 19.45 6.71
C ASN A 155 -13.68 19.16 7.63
N ARG A 156 -13.71 18.00 8.31
CA ARG A 156 -14.76 17.67 9.29
C ARG A 156 -14.68 18.54 10.54
N LEU A 157 -13.48 18.79 11.05
CA LEU A 157 -13.25 19.64 12.23
C LEU A 157 -13.64 21.10 11.94
N THR A 158 -13.22 21.63 10.78
CA THR A 158 -13.58 22.99 10.34
C THR A 158 -15.09 23.16 10.18
N ARG A 159 -15.79 22.12 9.72
CA ARG A 159 -17.25 22.13 9.59
C ARG A 159 -17.98 22.15 10.95
N ARG A 160 -17.48 21.43 11.96
CA ARG A 160 -18.03 21.45 13.33
C ARG A 160 -17.83 22.80 14.02
N THR A 161 -16.67 23.44 13.83
CA THR A 161 -16.39 24.75 14.43
C THR A 161 -17.22 25.88 13.80
N ASN A 162 -17.62 25.72 12.54
CA ASN A 162 -18.40 26.72 11.79
C ASN A 162 -19.90 26.41 11.75
N GLU A 163 -20.38 25.35 12.41
CA GLU A 163 -21.80 25.16 12.67
C GLU A 163 -22.22 26.16 13.77
N PRO A 164 -23.11 27.13 13.48
CA PRO A 164 -23.63 27.99 14.53
C PRO A 164 -24.36 27.10 15.54
N GLU A 165 -24.06 27.25 16.84
CA GLU A 165 -24.86 26.66 17.90
C GLU A 165 -26.33 27.04 17.64
N THR A 166 -27.12 26.13 17.10
CA THR A 166 -28.56 26.29 17.03
C THR A 166 -29.02 26.28 18.48
N PHE A 167 -29.19 27.48 19.03
CA PHE A 167 -29.75 27.74 20.35
C PHE A 167 -31.06 26.96 20.47
N GLN A 168 -31.02 25.82 21.17
CA GLN A 168 -32.24 25.13 21.57
C GLN A 168 -32.84 25.94 22.72
N PRO A 169 -34.02 26.57 22.55
CA PRO A 169 -34.70 27.20 23.67
C PRO A 169 -35.03 26.11 24.68
N LYS A 170 -34.59 26.29 25.93
CA LYS A 170 -35.01 25.41 27.02
C LYS A 170 -36.53 25.52 27.15
N GLU A 171 -37.24 24.41 26.95
CA GLU A 171 -38.68 24.40 27.21
C GLU A 171 -38.93 24.70 28.70
N PRO A 172 -39.84 25.64 29.01
CA PRO A 172 -40.22 25.89 30.39
C PRO A 172 -41.15 24.76 30.84
N TYR A 173 -40.72 24.04 31.88
CA TYR A 173 -41.58 23.14 32.66
C TYR A 173 -42.60 23.92 33.48
#